data_AF-A0A843HSB0-F1
#
_entry.id   AF-A0A843HSB0-F1
#
_cell.length_a   1.000
_cell.length_b   1.000
_cell.length_c   1.000
_cell.angle_alpha   90.00
_cell.angle_beta   90.00
_cell.angle_gamma   90.00
#
_symmetry.space_group_name_H-M   'P 1'
#
loop_
_entity.id
_entity.type
_entity.pdbx_description
1 polymer ?
#
loop_
_entity_poly.entity_id
_entity_poly.type
_entity_poly.pdbx_seq_one_letter_code
_entity_poly.pdbx_strand_id
1 'polypeptide(L)'
;MTEKTALKRFEERNLAVFKELGALKQKIKELEKQQDELKKGIQEAMEHYGVQSFKNEYITISYVPETTSESIDLKALQANEPELYEELLADYKKVTTRKGYVRFS
;
A
#
# COMPACT_ATOMS: atom_id res chain seq x y z
N MET A 1 19.28 35.28 -0.86
CA MET A 1 19.55 34.36 -2.00
C MET A 1 18.26 33.67 -2.34
N THR A 2 17.81 33.78 -3.60
CA THR A 2 16.44 33.48 -4.05
C THR A 2 16.12 31.99 -4.03
N GLU A 3 15.02 31.64 -3.37
CA GLU A 3 14.45 30.29 -3.21
C GLU A 3 14.31 29.52 -4.54
N LYS A 4 13.98 30.23 -5.64
CA LYS A 4 13.96 29.69 -7.01
C LYS A 4 15.31 29.12 -7.48
N THR A 5 16.43 29.71 -7.06
CA THR A 5 17.77 29.23 -7.41
C THR A 5 18.11 27.96 -6.62
N ALA A 6 17.64 27.84 -5.38
CA ALA A 6 17.83 26.64 -4.58
C ALA A 6 17.01 25.46 -5.12
N LEU A 7 15.75 25.70 -5.51
CA LEU A 7 14.89 24.68 -6.10
C LEU A 7 15.45 24.16 -7.43
N LYS A 8 15.92 25.05 -8.30
CA LYS A 8 16.52 24.66 -9.59
C LYS A 8 17.77 23.80 -9.41
N ARG A 9 18.64 24.16 -8.46
CA ARG A 9 19.83 23.35 -8.12
C ARG A 9 19.47 22.00 -7.51
N PHE A 10 18.39 21.93 -6.73
CA PHE A 10 17.88 20.67 -6.18
C PHE A 10 17.33 19.77 -7.29
N GLU A 11 16.57 20.32 -8.23
CA GLU A 11 16.05 19.59 -9.39
C GLU A 11 17.18 19.06 -10.26
N GLU A 12 18.15 19.92 -10.64
CA GLU A 12 19.30 19.54 -11.46
C GLU A 12 20.14 18.44 -10.81
N ARG A 13 20.36 18.49 -9.48
CA ARG A 13 21.12 17.48 -8.75
C ARG A 13 20.40 16.13 -8.64
N ASN A 14 19.07 16.14 -8.58
CA ASN A 14 18.27 14.93 -8.36
C ASN A 14 17.59 14.41 -9.63
N LEU A 15 17.81 15.05 -10.79
CA LEU A 15 17.18 14.69 -12.06
C LEU A 15 17.45 13.25 -12.48
N ALA A 16 18.68 12.75 -12.25
CA ALA A 16 19.01 11.34 -12.49
C ALA A 16 18.21 10.40 -11.57
N VAL A 17 18.12 10.75 -10.28
CA VAL A 17 17.38 9.98 -9.28
C VAL A 17 15.87 9.96 -9.62
N PHE A 18 15.30 11.08 -10.07
CA PHE A 18 13.90 11.14 -10.49
C PHE A 18 13.61 10.26 -11.70
N LYS A 19 14.52 10.22 -12.69
CA LYS A 19 14.40 9.35 -13.86
C LYS A 19 14.46 7.87 -13.47
N GLU A 20 15.41 7.49 -12.63
CA GLU A 20 15.54 6.11 -12.13
C GLU A 20 14.32 5.69 -11.31
N LEU A 21 13.84 6.56 -10.41
CA LEU A 21 12.63 6.30 -9.62
C LEU A 21 11.38 6.17 -10.49
N GLY A 22 11.24 7.00 -11.53
CA GLY A 22 10.14 6.89 -12.48
C GLY A 22 10.14 5.56 -13.23
N ALA A 23 11.31 5.13 -13.71
CA ALA A 23 11.48 3.84 -14.37
C ALA A 23 11.20 2.67 -13.40
N LEU A 24 11.66 2.76 -12.14
CA LEU A 24 11.37 1.76 -11.11
C LEU A 24 9.88 1.68 -10.81
N LYS A 25 9.16 2.80 -10.69
CA LYS A 25 7.70 2.82 -10.46
C LYS A 25 6.94 2.13 -11.60
N GLN A 26 7.39 2.31 -12.85
CA GLN A 26 6.80 1.61 -14.00
C GLN A 26 7.04 0.09 -13.92
N LYS A 27 8.28 -0.33 -13.66
CA LYS A 27 8.61 -1.76 -13.50
C LYS A 27 7.84 -2.41 -12.35
N ILE A 28 7.70 -1.74 -11.21
CA ILE A 28 6.90 -2.23 -10.08
C ILE A 28 5.46 -2.46 -10.53
N LYS A 29 4.86 -1.50 -11.24
CA LYS A 29 3.48 -1.63 -11.74
C LYS A 29 3.33 -2.79 -12.73
N GLU A 30 4.33 -3.04 -13.57
CA GLU A 30 4.33 -4.19 -14.48
C GLU A 30 4.46 -5.51 -13.72
N LEU A 31 5.35 -5.59 -12.73
CA LEU A 31 5.54 -6.77 -11.90
C LEU A 31 4.32 -7.06 -11.04
N GLU A 32 3.66 -6.04 -10.48
CA GLU A 32 2.41 -6.19 -9.73
C GLU A 32 1.31 -6.76 -10.62
N LYS A 33 1.17 -6.26 -11.87
CA LYS A 33 0.22 -6.83 -12.83
C LYS A 33 0.50 -8.29 -13.14
N GLN A 34 1.75 -8.63 -13.45
CA GLN A 34 2.14 -10.03 -13.72
C GLN A 34 1.87 -10.92 -12.51
N GLN A 35 2.17 -10.43 -11.29
CA GLN A 35 1.89 -11.13 -10.06
C GLN A 35 0.39 -11.37 -9.88
N ASP A 36 -0.45 -10.38 -10.16
CA ASP A 36 -1.90 -10.50 -10.04
C ASP A 36 -2.50 -11.43 -11.08
N GLU A 37 -2.01 -11.41 -12.32
CA GLU A 37 -2.41 -12.35 -13.38
C GLU A 37 -2.07 -13.80 -12.99
N LEU A 38 -0.86 -14.03 -12.48
CA LEU A 38 -0.44 -15.36 -12.00
C LEU A 38 -1.28 -15.82 -10.80
N LYS A 39 -1.55 -14.92 -9.84
CA LYS A 39 -2.42 -15.23 -8.70
C LYS A 39 -3.84 -15.59 -9.14
N LYS A 40 -4.42 -14.86 -10.10
CA LYS A 40 -5.74 -15.17 -10.65
C LYS A 40 -5.77 -16.54 -11.32
N GLY A 41 -4.78 -16.84 -12.16
CA GLY A 41 -4.69 -18.16 -12.79
C GLY A 41 -4.54 -19.30 -11.78
N ILE A 42 -3.78 -19.07 -10.70
CA ILE A 42 -3.67 -20.02 -9.58
C ILE A 42 -5.00 -20.13 -8.82
N GLN A 43 -5.68 -19.03 -8.55
CA GLN A 43 -6.97 -19.02 -7.88
C GLN A 43 -8.03 -19.80 -8.68
N GLU A 44 -8.15 -19.53 -9.98
CA GLU A 44 -9.05 -20.24 -10.90
C GLU A 44 -8.75 -21.74 -10.93
N ALA A 45 -7.46 -22.12 -10.95
CA ALA A 45 -7.06 -23.51 -10.86
C ALA A 45 -7.42 -24.12 -9.48
N MET A 46 -7.17 -23.41 -8.39
CA MET A 46 -7.53 -23.88 -7.04
C MET A 46 -9.04 -24.08 -6.88
N GLU A 47 -9.86 -23.18 -7.45
CA GLU A 47 -11.32 -23.30 -7.49
C GLU A 47 -11.78 -24.49 -8.36
N HIS A 48 -11.22 -24.65 -9.55
CA HIS A 48 -11.56 -25.75 -10.46
C HIS A 48 -11.22 -27.14 -9.87
N TYR A 49 -10.09 -27.25 -9.18
CA TYR A 49 -9.63 -28.52 -8.58
C TYR A 49 -10.06 -28.71 -7.12
N GLY A 50 -10.76 -27.73 -6.52
CA GLY A 50 -11.22 -27.79 -5.13
C GLY A 50 -10.09 -27.86 -4.09
N VAL A 51 -8.91 -27.31 -4.42
CA VAL A 51 -7.72 -27.41 -3.57
C VAL A 51 -7.68 -26.24 -2.60
N GLN A 52 -7.87 -26.50 -1.30
CA GLN A 52 -7.86 -25.47 -0.25
C GLN A 52 -6.44 -25.02 0.15
N SER A 53 -5.47 -25.93 0.09
CA SER A 53 -4.06 -25.61 0.33
C SER A 53 -3.15 -26.46 -0.54
N PHE A 54 -2.16 -25.84 -1.15
CA PHE A 54 -1.14 -26.49 -1.95
C PHE A 54 0.23 -25.97 -1.51
N LYS A 55 1.15 -26.90 -1.23
CA LYS A 55 2.52 -26.58 -0.88
C LYS A 55 3.45 -27.29 -1.85
N ASN A 56 4.25 -26.52 -2.57
CA ASN A 56 5.39 -27.04 -3.32
C ASN A 56 6.71 -26.51 -2.76
N GLU A 57 7.81 -26.86 -3.41
CA GLU A 57 9.17 -26.47 -3.01
C GLU A 57 9.43 -24.96 -3.12
N TYR A 58 8.60 -24.24 -3.88
CA TYR A 58 8.79 -22.81 -4.18
C TYR A 58 7.82 -21.90 -3.41
N ILE A 59 6.59 -22.35 -3.14
CA ILE A 59 5.50 -21.55 -2.58
C ILE A 59 4.50 -22.41 -1.81
N THR A 60 4.01 -21.85 -0.70
CA THR A 60 2.83 -22.36 0.03
C THR A 60 1.67 -21.44 -0.31
N ILE A 61 0.62 -21.98 -0.94
CA ILE A 61 -0.57 -21.23 -1.33
C ILE A 61 -1.76 -21.80 -0.56
N SER A 62 -2.42 -20.95 0.20
CA SER A 62 -3.65 -21.25 0.92
C SER A 62 -4.76 -20.41 0.31
N TYR A 63 -5.81 -21.04 -0.20
CA TYR A 63 -7.00 -20.33 -0.64
C TYR A 63 -7.79 -19.96 0.61
N VAL A 64 -7.82 -18.67 0.93
CA VAL A 64 -8.67 -18.14 1.99
C VAL A 64 -9.91 -17.59 1.29
N PRO A 65 -11.12 -18.13 1.56
CA PRO A 65 -12.35 -17.61 0.98
C PRO A 65 -12.57 -16.14 1.36
N GLU A 66 -13.47 -15.44 0.67
CA GLU A 66 -13.84 -14.07 1.01
C GLU A 66 -14.20 -13.96 2.50
N THR A 67 -13.31 -13.33 3.26
CA THR A 67 -13.57 -12.97 4.65
C THR A 67 -13.93 -11.50 4.71
N THR A 68 -15.16 -11.21 5.10
CA THR A 68 -15.60 -9.85 5.42
C THR A 68 -14.91 -9.42 6.71
N SER A 69 -14.04 -8.41 6.62
CA SER A 69 -13.45 -7.77 7.80
C SER A 69 -14.25 -6.50 8.09
N GLU A 70 -14.96 -6.50 9.21
CA GLU A 70 -15.65 -5.31 9.71
C GLU A 70 -14.64 -4.45 10.46
N SER A 71 -14.40 -3.23 9.95
CA SER A 71 -13.55 -2.24 10.61
C SER A 71 -14.32 -0.94 10.77
N ILE A 72 -14.03 -0.23 11.86
CA ILE A 72 -14.70 1.05 12.16
C ILE A 72 -14.16 2.09 11.18
N ASP A 73 -15.05 2.71 10.41
CA ASP A 73 -14.70 3.86 9.58
C ASP A 73 -14.54 5.10 10.47
N LEU A 74 -13.29 5.34 10.89
CA LEU A 74 -12.92 6.48 11.71
C LEU A 74 -13.21 7.83 11.05
N LYS A 75 -13.26 7.92 9.72
CA LYS A 75 -13.60 9.17 9.03
C LYS A 75 -15.08 9.47 9.13
N ALA A 76 -15.92 8.45 8.96
CA ALA A 76 -17.35 8.58 9.14
C ALA A 76 -17.69 8.89 10.61
N LEU A 77 -17.01 8.26 11.56
CA LEU A 77 -17.15 8.54 12.99
C LEU A 77 -16.79 10.00 13.31
N GLN A 78 -15.64 10.49 12.84
CA GLN A 78 -15.22 11.87 13.04
C GLN A 78 -16.19 12.90 12.42
N ALA A 79 -16.81 12.58 11.28
CA ALA A 79 -17.72 13.48 10.59
C ALA A 79 -19.11 13.55 11.22
N ASN A 80 -19.63 12.43 11.75
CA ASN A 80 -20.97 12.36 12.34
C ASN A 80 -20.96 12.62 13.86
N GLU A 81 -19.91 12.16 14.56
CA GLU A 81 -19.80 12.21 16.02
C GLU A 81 -18.39 12.66 16.44
N PRO A 82 -18.05 13.95 16.26
CA PRO A 82 -16.73 14.46 16.58
C PRO A 82 -16.38 14.37 18.07
N GLU A 83 -17.35 14.55 18.98
CA GLU A 83 -17.14 14.43 20.43
C GLU A 83 -16.73 13.00 20.81
N LEU A 84 -17.45 11.98 20.32
CA LEU A 84 -17.12 10.58 20.56
C LEU A 84 -15.76 10.19 19.96
N TYR A 85 -15.44 10.73 18.78
CA TYR A 85 -14.11 10.54 18.19
C TYR A 85 -13.00 11.12 19.07
N GLU A 86 -13.18 12.29 19.65
CA GLU A 86 -12.21 12.92 20.55
C GLU A 86 -12.05 12.15 21.87
N GLU A 87 -13.15 11.67 22.46
CA GLU A 87 -13.12 10.81 23.66
C GLU A 87 -12.35 9.51 23.39
N LEU A 88 -12.66 8.82 22.29
CA LEU A 88 -11.97 7.59 21.91
C LEU A 88 -10.50 7.83 21.57
N LEU A 89 -10.17 8.96 20.96
CA LEU A 89 -8.79 9.34 20.67
C LEU A 89 -8.02 9.68 21.96
N ALA A 90 -8.69 10.20 22.99
CA ALA A 90 -8.08 10.48 24.28
C ALA A 90 -7.79 9.19 25.05
N ASP A 91 -8.76 8.29 25.14
CA ASP A 91 -8.67 7.05 25.93
C ASP A 91 -7.81 5.96 25.26
N TYR A 92 -7.86 5.85 23.93
CA TYR A 92 -7.21 4.79 23.18
C TYR A 92 -6.09 5.29 22.26
N LYS A 93 -5.45 6.41 22.64
CA LYS A 93 -4.41 7.06 21.84
C LYS A 93 -3.21 6.14 21.59
N LYS A 94 -3.09 5.62 20.37
CA LYS A 94 -1.84 5.00 19.91
C LYS A 94 -0.96 6.05 19.23
N VAL A 95 0.06 6.54 19.92
CA VAL A 95 1.03 7.47 19.34
C VAL A 95 2.03 6.69 18.49
N THR A 96 1.95 6.84 17.17
CA THR A 96 2.97 6.35 16.24
C THR A 96 3.76 7.51 15.66
N THR A 97 5.01 7.67 16.07
CA THR A 97 5.94 8.62 15.47
C THR A 97 6.41 8.08 14.12
N ARG A 98 6.01 8.73 13.02
CA ARG A 98 6.54 8.40 11.69
C ARG A 98 7.76 9.28 11.41
N LYS A 99 8.88 8.65 11.05
CA LYS A 99 10.04 9.38 10.53
C LYS A 99 9.64 10.11 9.25
N GLY A 100 10.23 11.28 9.01
CA GLY A 100 10.04 12.01 7.75
C GLY A 100 10.34 11.09 6.57
N TYR A 101 9.42 11.00 5.62
CA TYR A 101 9.56 10.17 4.43
C TYR A 101 9.14 10.95 3.19
N VAL A 102 9.78 10.64 2.07
CA VAL A 102 9.42 11.20 0.77
C VAL A 102 8.21 10.41 0.26
N ARG A 103 7.09 11.11 0.04
CA ARG A 103 5.88 10.52 -0.55
C ARG A 103 5.82 10.86 -2.04
N PHE A 104 5.72 9.84 -2.87
CA PHE A 104 5.45 9.99 -4.31
C PHE A 104 3.94 9.85 -4.52
N SER A 105 3.24 10.94 -4.84
CA SER A 105 1.86 10.91 -5.35
C SER A 105 1.89 10.63 -6.85
#